data_AF-A0A816WDY2-F1
#
_entry.id   AF-A0A816WDY2-F1
#
_cell.length_a   1.000
_cell.length_b   1.000
_cell.length_c   1.000
_cell.angle_alpha   90.00
_cell.angle_beta   90.00
_cell.angle_gamma   90.00
#
_symmetry.space_group_name_H-M   'P 1'
#
loop_
_entity.id
_entity.type
_entity.pdbx_description
1 polymer ?
#
loop_
_entity_poly.entity_id
_entity_poly.type
_entity_poly.pdbx_seq_one_letter_code
_entity_poly.pdbx_strand_id
1 'polypeptide(L)'
;MALSSLSFYFLCFLLFTPSIFSYSSPTSPNPNQISSTSFCKNAPYPDACFHSLKLSLSINISPNILSFLLQTLKLALSEAGKLTDLLSAAGISNNLVEGQRGSLQDCKDLHHITSSVLKRSLSKIKEDANDPRKLAAARAYLSAALTNKNTCLEGLDSASGPLKPKLVTSFTTTYKHVSNSLSALSKQRKTNHLKTNSKTKNRRLLGLFPDWVSEKDRRFLEDSGDEYDEYEPSEILIVAADGTGNFTTINEAISFAPNMSNDRVLIYLREGEYNENIEIPSYKTNIVLIGDGSDVTFVTGNRSVGDGWTTFRSATLAVSGEGFLARDITIMNTAGPEKHQAVALRVNADFVALYRCVIDGYQDTLYTHSFRQFYRECDIYGTIDYIFGNAAVVFQGCNIVSKLPMPGQFTVVTAQSRDSPDEDTGISMQNCSIFATEDLLNSSTRVNSYLGRPWRGYSRTVLMESFIDEFIHGSGWTKWAGGEGLDTLYYGEYNNYGPGSDTSKRVNWSGYHIMGYEDAFNFTTTEFITGDGWLGSTSFPYDNGI
;
A
#
# COMPACT_ATOMS: atom_id res chain seq x y z
N MET A 1 -22.50 -48.68 56.37
CA MET A 1 -23.82 -48.89 57.00
C MET A 1 -24.51 -47.54 57.04
N ALA A 2 -25.72 -47.50 56.51
CA ALA A 2 -26.46 -46.30 56.12
C ALA A 2 -27.10 -45.54 57.29
N LEU A 3 -27.68 -44.36 56.93
CA LEU A 3 -28.75 -43.57 57.59
C LEU A 3 -28.23 -42.40 58.45
N SER A 4 -28.80 -41.19 58.44
CA SER A 4 -30.01 -40.66 57.79
C SER A 4 -30.06 -39.12 57.84
N SER A 5 -30.88 -38.60 56.93
CA SER A 5 -31.37 -37.24 56.62
C SER A 5 -31.96 -36.33 57.73
N LEU A 6 -31.77 -35.02 57.51
CA LEU A 6 -32.67 -33.83 57.60
C LEU A 6 -33.59 -33.57 58.82
N SER A 7 -33.59 -32.31 59.30
CA SER A 7 -34.77 -31.41 59.54
C SER A 7 -34.29 -30.03 60.04
N PHE A 8 -34.49 -28.92 59.32
CA PHE A 8 -35.63 -27.98 59.27
C PHE A 8 -35.69 -26.90 60.39
N TYR A 9 -35.36 -25.66 59.99
CA TYR A 9 -35.75 -24.29 60.40
C TYR A 9 -36.32 -23.98 61.80
N PHE A 10 -35.78 -22.92 62.44
CA PHE A 10 -36.62 -21.86 63.02
C PHE A 10 -35.88 -20.51 63.19
N LEU A 11 -36.65 -19.43 62.94
CA LEU A 11 -36.32 -18.01 63.07
C LEU A 11 -35.92 -17.61 64.50
N CYS A 12 -34.94 -16.70 64.62
CA CYS A 12 -34.84 -15.77 65.76
C CYS A 12 -34.49 -14.37 65.23
N PHE A 13 -35.47 -13.46 65.29
CA PHE A 13 -35.25 -12.01 65.34
C PHE A 13 -34.73 -11.65 66.73
N LEU A 14 -33.76 -10.73 66.84
CA LEU A 14 -33.67 -9.71 67.90
C LEU A 14 -32.46 -8.77 67.66
N LEU A 15 -32.79 -7.55 67.21
CA LEU A 15 -32.29 -6.22 67.60
C LEU A 15 -30.82 -6.06 68.03
N PHE A 16 -30.01 -5.34 67.24
CA PHE A 16 -28.96 -4.44 67.76
C PHE A 16 -28.66 -3.27 66.78
N THR A 17 -28.91 -2.06 67.29
CA THR A 17 -28.37 -0.69 67.02
C THR A 17 -27.72 -0.31 65.66
N PRO A 18 -28.02 0.88 65.11
CA PRO A 18 -27.42 1.34 63.86
C PRO A 18 -25.99 1.83 64.13
N SER A 19 -25.00 1.04 63.74
CA SER A 19 -23.65 1.54 63.50
C SER A 19 -23.62 2.10 62.07
N ILE A 20 -23.31 3.39 61.96
CA ILE A 20 -23.12 4.08 60.68
C ILE A 20 -21.90 3.44 60.02
N PHE A 21 -22.14 2.47 59.14
CA PHE A 21 -21.16 2.02 58.17
C PHE A 21 -21.10 3.07 57.07
N SER A 22 -19.98 3.78 56.98
CA SER A 22 -19.60 4.50 55.77
C SER A 22 -19.50 3.47 54.64
N TYR A 23 -20.55 3.38 53.82
CA TYR A 23 -20.50 2.70 52.54
C TYR A 23 -19.42 3.39 51.71
N SER A 24 -18.25 2.77 51.59
CA SER A 24 -17.38 3.02 50.46
C SER A 24 -18.17 2.59 49.23
N SER A 25 -18.72 3.55 48.49
CA SER A 25 -19.27 3.31 47.17
C SER A 25 -18.23 2.54 46.35
N PRO A 26 -18.63 1.52 45.56
CA PRO A 26 -17.72 0.93 44.60
C PRO A 26 -17.28 2.07 43.68
N THR A 27 -16.00 2.41 43.74
CA THR A 27 -15.40 3.32 42.77
C THR A 27 -15.69 2.74 41.41
N SER A 28 -16.49 3.45 40.62
CA SER A 28 -16.69 3.13 39.21
C SER A 28 -15.31 2.97 38.58
N PRO A 29 -15.00 1.87 37.86
CA PRO A 29 -13.73 1.76 37.18
C PRO A 29 -13.62 2.93 36.19
N ASN A 30 -12.55 3.69 36.35
CA ASN A 30 -12.20 4.79 35.46
C ASN A 30 -12.10 4.22 34.03
N PRO A 31 -12.81 4.76 33.02
CA PRO A 31 -12.86 4.19 31.67
C PRO A 31 -11.51 4.12 30.95
N ASN A 32 -10.46 4.72 31.51
CA ASN A 32 -9.08 4.68 31.01
C ASN A 32 -8.23 3.53 31.57
N GLN A 33 -8.77 2.64 32.41
CA GLN A 33 -8.11 1.42 32.90
C GLN A 33 -8.50 0.20 32.05
N ILE A 34 -8.29 0.23 30.73
CA ILE A 34 -8.20 -1.03 29.99
C ILE A 34 -6.89 -1.66 30.43
N SER A 35 -6.97 -2.71 31.27
CA SER A 35 -5.79 -3.46 31.72
C SER A 35 -4.94 -3.82 30.51
N SER A 36 -3.64 -3.52 30.54
CA SER A 36 -2.68 -3.86 29.47
C SER A 36 -2.69 -5.35 29.11
N THR A 37 -3.13 -6.20 30.02
CA THR A 37 -3.38 -7.64 29.77
C THR A 37 -4.59 -7.92 28.86
N SER A 38 -5.62 -7.06 28.87
CA SER A 38 -6.76 -7.14 27.96
C SER A 38 -6.35 -6.79 26.53
N PHE A 39 -5.50 -5.77 26.36
CA PHE A 39 -4.97 -5.40 25.05
C PHE A 39 -4.19 -6.55 24.41
N CYS A 40 -3.24 -7.17 25.13
CA CYS A 40 -2.44 -8.26 24.57
C CYS A 40 -3.24 -9.53 24.22
N LYS A 41 -4.40 -9.76 24.86
CA LYS A 41 -5.29 -10.88 24.48
C LYS A 41 -5.89 -10.71 23.09
N ASN A 42 -6.11 -9.47 22.68
CA ASN A 42 -6.72 -9.13 21.39
C ASN A 42 -5.67 -8.72 20.34
N ALA A 43 -4.38 -8.76 20.67
CA ALA A 43 -3.31 -8.49 19.73
C ALA A 43 -3.16 -9.65 18.73
N PRO A 44 -2.72 -9.39 17.48
CA PRO A 44 -2.49 -10.44 16.48
C PRO A 44 -1.54 -11.54 16.96
N TYR A 45 -0.54 -11.18 17.78
CA TYR A 45 0.39 -12.13 18.39
C TYR A 45 0.47 -11.94 19.92
N PRO A 46 -0.43 -12.58 20.69
CA PRO A 46 -0.53 -12.40 22.14
C PRO A 46 0.77 -12.70 22.88
N ASP A 47 1.46 -13.80 22.56
CA ASP A 47 2.70 -14.19 23.26
C ASP A 47 3.81 -13.16 23.10
N ALA A 48 4.00 -12.66 21.87
CA ALA A 48 4.95 -11.59 21.58
C ALA A 48 4.56 -10.27 22.27
N CYS A 49 3.25 -10.01 22.41
CA CYS A 49 2.72 -8.86 23.14
C CYS A 49 3.02 -8.97 24.64
N PHE A 50 2.72 -10.10 25.27
CA PHE A 50 3.00 -10.34 26.69
C PHE A 50 4.49 -10.28 27.01
N HIS A 51 5.35 -10.80 26.13
CA HIS A 51 6.80 -10.67 26.28
C HIS A 51 7.25 -9.19 26.30
N SER A 52 6.69 -8.38 25.40
CA SER A 52 6.95 -6.93 25.35
C SER A 52 6.49 -6.22 26.63
N LEU A 53 5.34 -6.64 27.19
CA LEU A 53 4.79 -6.09 28.42
C LEU A 53 5.63 -6.46 29.65
N LYS A 54 6.17 -7.69 29.73
CA LYS A 54 7.02 -8.13 30.86
C LYS A 54 8.27 -7.25 31.01
N LEU A 55 8.88 -6.83 29.91
CA LEU A 55 10.01 -5.89 29.87
C LEU A 55 9.62 -4.47 30.34
N SER A 56 8.36 -4.06 30.16
CA SER A 56 7.87 -2.75 30.61
C SER A 56 7.62 -2.69 32.12
N LEU A 57 7.14 -3.79 32.72
CA LEU A 57 6.85 -3.88 34.15
C LEU A 57 8.12 -3.86 35.02
N SER A 58 9.25 -4.33 34.50
CA SER A 58 10.56 -4.20 35.16
C SER A 58 11.08 -2.75 35.29
N ILE A 59 10.44 -1.77 34.63
CA ILE A 59 10.86 -0.35 34.61
C ILE A 59 9.90 0.54 35.44
N ASN A 60 8.90 -0.04 36.12
CA ASN A 60 7.99 0.67 37.04
C ASN A 60 7.21 1.85 36.41
N ILE A 61 6.80 1.73 35.14
CA ILE A 61 5.93 2.69 34.46
C ILE A 61 4.48 2.18 34.55
N SER A 62 3.53 3.03 34.98
CA SER A 62 2.10 2.70 34.92
C SER A 62 1.70 2.40 33.46
N PRO A 63 1.25 1.17 33.13
CA PRO A 63 1.04 0.79 31.74
C PRO A 63 -0.19 1.51 31.17
N ASN A 64 0.03 2.33 30.15
CA ASN A 64 -1.01 2.84 29.26
C ASN A 64 -0.71 2.37 27.83
N ILE A 65 -1.68 2.49 26.91
CA ILE A 65 -1.53 1.95 25.55
C ILE A 65 -0.34 2.57 24.80
N LEU A 66 -0.01 3.82 25.10
CA LEU A 66 1.11 4.55 24.52
C LEU A 66 2.46 4.01 24.99
N SER A 67 2.63 3.74 26.29
CA SER A 67 3.86 3.16 26.82
C SER A 67 4.09 1.75 26.29
N PHE A 68 3.02 0.98 26.12
CA PHE A 68 3.07 -0.31 25.42
C PHE A 68 3.50 -0.17 23.96
N LEU A 69 2.83 0.69 23.18
CA LEU A 69 3.11 0.94 21.77
C LEU A 69 4.58 1.31 21.54
N LEU A 70 5.10 2.25 22.33
CA LEU A 70 6.50 2.66 22.27
C LEU A 70 7.45 1.50 22.60
N GLN A 71 7.08 0.62 23.53
CA GLN A 71 7.90 -0.54 23.89
C GLN A 71 7.90 -1.62 22.81
N THR A 72 6.75 -1.97 22.24
CA THR A 72 6.68 -2.97 21.15
C THR A 72 7.42 -2.48 19.91
N LEU A 73 7.36 -1.17 19.59
CA LEU A 73 8.14 -0.60 18.49
C LEU A 73 9.66 -0.62 18.75
N LYS A 74 10.09 -0.32 19.98
CA LYS A 74 11.51 -0.45 20.36
C LYS A 74 12.00 -1.89 20.23
N LEU A 75 11.17 -2.86 20.61
CA LEU A 75 11.51 -4.27 20.47
C LEU A 75 11.55 -4.69 18.99
N ALA A 76 10.59 -4.23 18.17
CA ALA A 76 10.62 -4.43 16.72
C ALA A 76 11.92 -3.88 16.10
N LEU A 77 12.37 -2.69 16.50
CA LEU A 77 13.64 -2.11 16.05
C LEU A 77 14.86 -2.93 16.49
N SER A 78 14.84 -3.47 17.71
CA SER A 78 15.91 -4.32 18.24
C SER A 78 16.02 -5.64 17.45
N GLU A 79 14.89 -6.32 17.22
CA GLU A 79 14.86 -7.55 16.42
C GLU A 79 15.21 -7.29 14.95
N ALA A 80 14.77 -6.15 14.40
CA ALA A 80 15.16 -5.72 13.07
C ALA A 80 16.68 -5.52 12.93
N GLY A 81 17.35 -5.01 13.98
CA GLY A 81 18.81 -4.92 14.03
C GLY A 81 19.48 -6.30 13.91
N LYS A 82 19.00 -7.29 14.68
CA LYS A 82 19.52 -8.68 14.61
C LYS A 82 19.31 -9.29 13.22
N LEU A 83 18.17 -9.01 12.59
CA LEU A 83 17.88 -9.47 11.24
C LEU A 83 18.80 -8.83 10.19
N THR A 84 19.16 -7.55 10.36
CA THR A 84 20.17 -6.88 9.52
C THR A 84 21.51 -7.60 9.56
N ASP A 85 21.97 -7.99 10.75
CA ASP A 85 23.23 -8.72 10.92
C ASP A 85 23.16 -10.09 10.21
N LEU A 86 22.03 -10.79 10.35
CA LEU A 86 21.81 -12.09 9.70
C LEU A 86 21.79 -11.98 8.17
N LEU A 87 21.11 -10.98 7.61
CA LEU A 87 21.05 -10.72 6.17
C LEU A 87 22.42 -10.32 5.60
N SER A 88 23.22 -9.59 6.39
CA SER A 88 24.59 -9.21 6.00
C SER A 88 25.49 -10.45 5.93
N ALA A 89 25.41 -11.34 6.93
CA ALA A 89 26.15 -12.61 6.94
C ALA A 89 25.70 -13.56 5.81
N ALA A 90 24.41 -13.56 5.46
CA ALA A 90 23.84 -14.39 4.40
C ALA A 90 24.51 -14.16 3.05
N GLY A 91 24.89 -12.92 2.74
CA GLY A 91 25.55 -12.58 1.46
C GLY A 91 27.00 -13.06 1.34
N ILE A 92 27.64 -13.46 2.45
CA ILE A 92 29.04 -13.90 2.49
C ILE A 92 29.13 -15.44 2.47
N SER A 93 28.11 -16.12 3.00
CA SER A 93 28.08 -17.58 3.08
C SER A 93 27.34 -18.20 1.89
N ASN A 94 27.93 -19.21 1.23
CA ASN A 94 27.27 -20.01 0.17
C ASN A 94 26.18 -20.98 0.71
N ASN A 95 25.45 -20.57 1.74
CA ASN A 95 24.52 -21.40 2.52
C ASN A 95 23.04 -21.14 2.19
N LEU A 96 22.78 -20.29 1.20
CA LEU A 96 21.47 -20.03 0.63
C LEU A 96 21.58 -20.12 -0.89
N VAL A 97 20.74 -20.94 -1.50
CA VAL A 97 20.60 -21.04 -2.96
C VAL A 97 19.27 -20.41 -3.32
N GLU A 98 19.31 -19.30 -4.05
CA GLU A 98 18.12 -18.58 -4.48
C GLU A 98 17.41 -19.33 -5.63
N GLY A 99 16.09 -19.49 -5.54
CA GLY A 99 15.30 -20.09 -6.62
C GLY A 99 15.02 -19.12 -7.78
N GLN A 100 15.02 -17.83 -7.48
CA GLN A 100 14.93 -16.72 -8.42
C GLN A 100 16.06 -15.73 -8.15
N ARG A 101 16.55 -15.09 -9.21
CA ARG A 101 17.63 -14.11 -9.13
C ARG A 101 17.20 -12.91 -8.30
N GLY A 102 17.91 -12.70 -7.19
CA GLY A 102 17.79 -11.49 -6.38
C GLY A 102 16.82 -11.59 -5.20
N SER A 103 16.27 -12.77 -4.88
CA SER A 103 15.43 -12.99 -3.69
C SER A 103 16.08 -12.50 -2.38
N LEU A 104 17.36 -12.77 -2.16
CA LEU A 104 18.10 -12.31 -0.98
C LEU A 104 18.33 -10.79 -1.02
N GLN A 105 18.57 -10.23 -2.21
CA GLN A 105 18.74 -8.79 -2.36
C GLN A 105 17.41 -8.07 -2.11
N ASP A 106 16.28 -8.62 -2.55
CA ASP A 106 14.94 -8.12 -2.23
C ASP A 106 14.73 -8.05 -0.73
N CYS A 107 15.03 -9.14 -0.01
CA CYS A 107 14.97 -9.17 1.44
C CYS A 107 15.85 -8.10 2.10
N LYS A 108 17.05 -7.85 1.59
CA LYS A 108 17.94 -6.80 2.13
C LYS A 108 17.36 -5.40 1.93
N ASP A 109 16.92 -5.08 0.72
CA ASP A 109 16.42 -3.74 0.37
C ASP A 109 15.11 -3.44 1.10
N LEU A 110 14.18 -4.40 1.10
CA LEU A 110 12.90 -4.31 1.78
C LEU A 110 13.05 -4.22 3.32
N HIS A 111 14.03 -4.95 3.89
CA HIS A 111 14.35 -4.85 5.31
C HIS A 111 15.04 -3.53 5.68
N HIS A 112 15.88 -2.99 4.79
CA HIS A 112 16.48 -1.68 4.99
C HIS A 112 15.41 -0.58 5.04
N ILE A 113 14.46 -0.60 4.10
CA ILE A 113 13.29 0.30 4.12
C ILE A 113 12.48 0.10 5.40
N THR A 114 12.21 -1.15 5.80
CA THR A 114 11.52 -1.47 7.05
C THR A 114 12.19 -0.81 8.25
N SER A 115 13.52 -0.95 8.36
CA SER A 115 14.28 -0.40 9.47
C SER A 115 14.20 1.13 9.54
N SER A 116 14.19 1.80 8.39
CA SER A 116 13.97 3.25 8.29
C SER A 116 12.57 3.65 8.77
N VAL A 117 11.53 2.99 8.27
CA VAL A 117 10.15 3.35 8.60
C VAL A 117 9.77 3.02 10.04
N LEU A 118 10.34 1.97 10.65
CA LEU A 118 10.18 1.71 12.08
C LEU A 118 10.73 2.85 12.95
N LYS A 119 11.89 3.42 12.58
CA LYS A 119 12.47 4.59 13.28
C LYS A 119 11.58 5.82 13.11
N ARG A 120 11.05 6.04 11.90
CA ARG A 120 10.12 7.14 11.60
C ARG A 120 8.82 7.01 12.39
N SER A 121 8.20 5.82 12.43
CA SER A 121 7.00 5.56 13.23
C SER A 121 7.24 5.87 14.70
N LEU A 122 8.37 5.42 15.27
CA LEU A 122 8.74 5.73 16.64
C LEU A 122 8.87 7.24 16.89
N SER A 123 9.48 7.99 15.96
CA SER A 123 9.58 9.45 16.05
C SER A 123 8.20 10.10 16.08
N LYS A 124 7.34 9.77 15.10
CA LYS A 124 6.00 10.36 14.97
C LYS A 124 5.15 10.14 16.23
N ILE A 125 5.18 8.94 16.79
CA ILE A 125 4.43 8.60 18.02
C ILE A 125 5.01 9.31 19.25
N LYS A 126 6.33 9.49 19.34
CA LYS A 126 6.96 10.23 20.44
C LYS A 126 6.65 11.72 20.41
N GLU A 127 6.58 12.30 19.22
CA GLU A 127 6.32 13.73 19.06
C GLU A 127 4.89 14.09 19.49
N ASP A 128 3.88 13.40 18.96
CA ASP A 128 2.49 13.55 19.39
C ASP A 128 1.66 12.32 19.00
N ALA A 129 1.35 11.47 19.98
CA ALA A 129 0.53 10.27 19.79
C ALA A 129 -0.98 10.55 19.66
N ASN A 130 -1.41 11.80 19.80
CA ASN A 130 -2.81 12.20 19.63
C ASN A 130 -3.06 12.89 18.28
N ASP A 131 -2.01 13.29 17.54
CA ASP A 131 -2.14 13.88 16.21
C ASP A 131 -2.59 12.81 15.20
N PRO A 132 -3.82 12.90 14.64
CA PRO A 132 -4.35 11.91 13.71
C PRO A 132 -3.49 11.74 12.45
N ARG A 133 -2.78 12.80 12.01
CA ARG A 133 -1.92 12.75 10.82
C ARG A 133 -0.64 11.95 11.10
N LYS A 134 -0.07 12.11 12.30
CA LYS A 134 1.11 11.34 12.73
C LYS A 134 0.78 9.88 12.93
N LEU A 135 -0.40 9.58 13.48
CA LEU A 135 -0.89 8.22 13.61
C LEU A 135 -1.14 7.57 12.24
N ALA A 136 -1.80 8.28 11.32
CA ALA A 136 -2.01 7.78 9.95
C ALA A 136 -0.68 7.48 9.24
N ALA A 137 0.31 8.37 9.35
CA ALA A 137 1.66 8.13 8.81
C ALA A 137 2.31 6.89 9.44
N ALA A 138 2.26 6.75 10.78
CA ALA A 138 2.81 5.57 11.46
C ALA A 138 2.11 4.27 11.03
N ARG A 139 0.78 4.29 10.82
CA ARG A 139 0.02 3.14 10.32
C ARG A 139 0.41 2.78 8.88
N ALA A 140 0.58 3.77 8.00
CA ALA A 140 1.06 3.55 6.64
C ALA A 140 2.45 2.90 6.62
N TYR A 141 3.39 3.42 7.43
CA TYR A 141 4.74 2.89 7.58
C TYR A 141 4.78 1.45 8.09
N LEU A 142 3.99 1.11 9.11
CA LEU A 142 3.95 -0.25 9.64
C LEU A 142 3.25 -1.23 8.70
N SER A 143 2.24 -0.79 7.95
CA SER A 143 1.60 -1.61 6.90
C SER A 143 2.59 -1.91 5.77
N ALA A 144 3.37 -0.90 5.35
CA ALA A 144 4.43 -1.10 4.37
C ALA A 144 5.52 -2.06 4.86
N ALA A 145 5.91 -1.99 6.14
CA ALA A 145 6.83 -2.95 6.73
C ALA A 145 6.29 -4.40 6.66
N LEU A 146 5.02 -4.63 7.02
CA LEU A 146 4.42 -5.97 6.91
C LEU A 146 4.37 -6.48 5.46
N THR A 147 4.13 -5.58 4.51
CA THR A 147 4.18 -5.88 3.08
C THR A 147 5.60 -6.28 2.64
N ASN A 148 6.61 -5.50 3.02
CA ASN A 148 8.03 -5.79 2.75
C ASN A 148 8.43 -7.19 3.25
N LYS A 149 7.94 -7.60 4.42
CA LYS A 149 8.12 -8.96 4.95
C LYS A 149 7.47 -10.01 4.05
N ASN A 150 6.23 -9.80 3.63
CA ASN A 150 5.51 -10.77 2.78
C ASN A 150 6.26 -11.03 1.48
N THR A 151 6.67 -9.97 0.76
CA THR A 151 7.43 -10.10 -0.49
C THR A 151 8.77 -10.79 -0.31
N CYS A 152 9.51 -10.49 0.77
CA CYS A 152 10.74 -11.22 1.07
C CYS A 152 10.49 -12.72 1.32
N LEU A 153 9.45 -13.06 2.10
CA LEU A 153 9.13 -14.47 2.38
C LEU A 153 8.71 -15.22 1.10
N GLU A 154 7.93 -14.61 0.22
CA GLU A 154 7.57 -15.16 -1.09
C GLU A 154 8.83 -15.42 -1.94
N GLY A 155 9.77 -14.46 -1.99
CA GLY A 155 11.05 -14.66 -2.68
C GLY A 155 11.89 -15.80 -2.09
N LEU A 156 11.78 -16.05 -0.78
CA LEU A 156 12.46 -17.14 -0.09
C LEU A 156 11.75 -18.50 -0.22
N ASP A 157 10.49 -18.55 -0.64
CA ASP A 157 9.74 -19.81 -0.77
C ASP A 157 10.36 -20.74 -1.81
N SER A 158 10.88 -20.20 -2.91
CA SER A 158 11.61 -20.94 -3.94
C SER A 158 13.08 -21.23 -3.57
N ALA A 159 13.63 -20.54 -2.57
CA ALA A 159 15.02 -20.72 -2.14
C ALA A 159 15.24 -22.04 -1.37
N SER A 160 16.50 -22.47 -1.28
CA SER A 160 16.92 -23.67 -0.54
C SER A 160 18.23 -23.45 0.21
N GLY A 161 18.60 -24.41 1.07
CA GLY A 161 19.84 -24.36 1.85
C GLY A 161 19.64 -24.16 3.36
N PRO A 162 20.68 -24.42 4.17
CA PRO A 162 20.60 -24.46 5.64
C PRO A 162 20.30 -23.10 6.28
N LEU A 163 20.48 -22.00 5.56
CA LEU A 163 20.21 -20.65 6.09
C LEU A 163 18.73 -20.26 5.97
N LYS A 164 17.97 -20.82 5.01
CA LYS A 164 16.56 -20.46 4.76
C LYS A 164 15.68 -20.57 6.03
N PRO A 165 15.67 -21.69 6.77
CA PRO A 165 14.82 -21.80 7.97
C PRO A 165 15.14 -20.75 9.04
N LYS A 166 16.42 -20.40 9.19
CA LYS A 166 16.86 -19.35 10.14
C LYS A 166 16.38 -17.97 9.72
N LEU A 167 16.50 -17.63 8.43
CA LEU A 167 15.98 -16.37 7.88
C LEU A 167 14.46 -16.28 8.06
N VAL A 168 13.72 -17.29 7.61
CA VAL A 168 12.25 -17.33 7.73
C VAL A 168 11.80 -17.16 9.19
N THR A 169 12.46 -17.85 10.13
CA THR A 169 12.16 -17.73 11.56
C THR A 169 12.45 -16.32 12.09
N SER A 170 13.57 -15.71 11.68
CA SER A 170 13.98 -14.37 12.12
C SER A 170 13.04 -13.28 11.57
N PHE A 171 12.66 -13.35 10.29
CA PHE A 171 11.62 -12.49 9.70
C PHE A 171 10.31 -12.66 10.45
N THR A 172 9.82 -13.89 10.60
CA THR A 172 8.56 -14.15 11.29
C THR A 172 8.56 -13.60 12.72
N THR A 173 9.66 -13.76 13.45
CA THR A 173 9.78 -13.26 14.84
C THR A 173 9.80 -11.73 14.89
N THR A 174 10.61 -11.09 14.04
CA THR A 174 10.75 -9.63 13.99
C THR A 174 9.40 -8.95 13.70
N TYR A 175 8.68 -9.44 12.69
CA TYR A 175 7.47 -8.78 12.21
C TYR A 175 6.21 -9.08 13.04
N LYS A 176 6.25 -10.05 13.97
CA LYS A 176 5.22 -10.18 15.02
C LYS A 176 5.12 -8.91 15.86
N HIS A 177 6.26 -8.31 16.21
CA HIS A 177 6.30 -7.04 16.96
C HIS A 177 5.80 -5.86 16.13
N VAL A 178 6.07 -5.85 14.82
CA VAL A 178 5.54 -4.84 13.90
C VAL A 178 4.00 -4.92 13.83
N SER A 179 3.45 -6.13 13.68
CA SER A 179 2.00 -6.37 13.64
C SER A 179 1.31 -5.96 14.94
N ASN A 180 1.84 -6.35 16.10
CA ASN A 180 1.32 -5.89 17.40
C ASN A 180 1.42 -4.38 17.59
N SER A 181 2.44 -3.73 17.01
CA SER A 181 2.57 -2.27 17.05
C SER A 181 1.50 -1.59 16.20
N LEU A 182 1.21 -2.14 15.03
CA LEU A 182 0.16 -1.62 14.14
C LEU A 182 -1.23 -1.79 14.76
N SER A 183 -1.52 -2.93 15.38
CA SER A 183 -2.81 -3.19 16.05
C SER A 183 -3.01 -2.31 17.31
N ALA A 184 -1.93 -1.83 17.91
CA ALA A 184 -1.96 -0.93 19.07
C ALA A 184 -2.25 0.53 18.70
N LEU A 185 -1.99 0.92 17.46
CA LEU A 185 -2.32 2.26 16.98
C LEU A 185 -3.84 2.38 16.86
N SER A 186 -4.41 3.40 17.49
CA SER A 186 -5.82 3.71 17.32
C SER A 186 -6.12 3.88 15.83
N LYS A 187 -7.18 3.21 15.36
CA LYS A 187 -7.77 3.53 14.06
C LYS A 187 -8.27 4.97 14.14
N GLN A 188 -8.10 5.74 13.06
CA GLN A 188 -8.62 7.11 13.00
C GLN A 188 -10.08 7.11 13.45
N ARG A 189 -10.42 8.00 14.40
CA ARG A 189 -11.80 8.18 14.83
C ARG A 189 -12.58 8.72 13.65
N LYS A 190 -13.49 7.91 13.11
CA LYS A 190 -14.52 8.32 12.14
C LYS A 190 -15.23 9.55 12.72
N THR A 191 -14.95 10.73 12.19
CA THR A 191 -15.75 11.90 12.53
C THR A 191 -17.12 11.68 11.92
N ASN A 192 -18.16 11.56 12.75
CA ASN A 192 -19.53 11.64 12.26
C ASN A 192 -19.67 12.99 11.55
N HIS A 193 -19.70 12.98 10.22
CA HIS A 193 -19.94 14.19 9.46
C HIS A 193 -21.39 14.63 9.72
N LEU A 194 -21.55 15.53 10.69
CA LEU A 194 -22.67 16.45 10.71
C LEU A 194 -22.68 17.12 9.34
N LYS A 195 -23.79 16.93 8.60
CA LYS A 195 -24.10 17.59 7.34
C LYS A 195 -23.95 19.10 7.51
N THR A 196 -22.75 19.62 7.37
CA THR A 196 -22.57 21.03 7.08
C THR A 196 -22.87 21.13 5.60
N ASN A 197 -23.95 21.84 5.28
CA ASN A 197 -24.26 22.30 3.93
C ASN A 197 -23.13 23.23 3.47
N SER A 198 -21.95 22.68 3.21
CA SER A 198 -20.93 23.34 2.41
C SER A 198 -21.46 23.24 0.99
N LYS A 199 -22.15 24.31 0.56
CA LYS A 199 -22.35 24.58 -0.87
C LYS A 199 -21.05 24.22 -1.57
N THR A 200 -21.13 23.33 -2.56
CA THR A 200 -20.12 23.07 -3.58
C THR A 200 -19.54 24.40 -4.05
N LYS A 201 -18.48 24.84 -3.36
CA LYS A 201 -17.59 25.83 -3.89
C LYS A 201 -16.57 25.02 -4.64
N ASN A 202 -16.76 24.95 -5.96
CA ASN A 202 -15.68 24.81 -6.92
C ASN A 202 -14.70 25.97 -6.69
N ARG A 203 -13.97 25.94 -5.59
CA ARG A 203 -12.80 26.77 -5.39
C ARG A 203 -11.71 26.04 -6.16
N ARG A 204 -11.55 26.40 -7.43
CA ARG A 204 -10.22 26.48 -8.02
C ARG A 204 -9.35 27.17 -6.98
N LEU A 205 -8.49 26.40 -6.33
CA LEU A 205 -7.51 26.96 -5.41
C LEU A 205 -6.40 27.57 -6.28
N LEU A 206 -6.72 28.72 -6.86
CA LEU A 206 -5.72 29.66 -7.29
C LEU A 206 -4.90 30.02 -6.04
N GLY A 207 -3.73 29.39 -5.91
CA GLY A 207 -2.59 29.98 -5.23
C GLY A 207 -2.39 29.71 -3.75
N LEU A 208 -2.21 28.45 -3.33
CA LEU A 208 -1.43 28.15 -2.12
C LEU A 208 -0.59 26.89 -2.35
N PHE A 209 0.56 27.09 -2.97
CA PHE A 209 1.60 26.07 -2.94
C PHE A 209 2.22 26.03 -1.54
N PRO A 210 2.58 24.86 -1.02
CA PRO A 210 3.36 24.79 0.21
C PRO A 210 4.67 25.56 0.07
N ASP A 211 5.16 26.17 1.15
CA ASP A 211 6.38 27.03 1.15
C ASP A 211 7.66 26.34 0.64
N TRP A 212 7.65 25.00 0.51
CA TRP A 212 8.75 24.20 -0.01
C TRP A 212 8.67 23.92 -1.52
N VAL A 213 7.56 24.23 -2.18
CA VAL A 213 7.46 24.17 -3.65
C VAL A 213 7.77 25.57 -4.18
N SER A 214 8.87 25.71 -4.91
CA SER A 214 9.26 27.01 -5.43
C SER A 214 8.22 27.52 -6.46
N GLU A 215 8.06 28.84 -6.59
CA GLU A 215 7.20 29.44 -7.64
C GLU A 215 7.58 29.02 -9.07
N LYS A 216 8.79 28.48 -9.23
CA LYS A 216 9.35 27.96 -10.48
C LYS A 216 8.91 26.52 -10.75
N ASP A 217 9.06 25.63 -9.78
CA ASP A 217 8.55 24.25 -9.85
C ASP A 217 7.03 24.25 -10.10
N ARG A 218 6.37 25.25 -9.50
CA ARG A 218 4.97 25.61 -9.72
C ARG A 218 4.60 25.73 -11.19
N ARG A 219 5.32 26.61 -11.90
CA ARG A 219 5.07 26.90 -13.31
C ARG A 219 5.31 25.64 -14.12
N PHE A 220 6.42 24.95 -13.88
CA PHE A 220 6.78 23.76 -14.63
C PHE A 220 5.76 22.60 -14.49
N LEU A 221 5.22 22.37 -13.29
CA LEU A 221 4.20 21.34 -13.08
C LEU A 221 2.81 21.75 -13.60
N GLU A 222 2.53 23.05 -13.70
CA GLU A 222 1.29 23.61 -14.24
C GLU A 222 1.33 23.76 -15.78
N ASP A 223 2.51 23.85 -16.41
CA ASP A 223 2.64 24.22 -17.82
C ASP A 223 2.43 23.04 -18.79
N SER A 224 1.89 23.39 -19.95
CA SER A 224 1.57 22.50 -21.06
C SER A 224 2.45 22.84 -22.27
N GLY A 225 3.64 22.24 -22.32
CA GLY A 225 4.25 21.80 -23.59
C GLY A 225 5.20 22.73 -24.34
N ASP A 226 5.05 24.06 -24.30
CA ASP A 226 5.56 24.86 -25.43
C ASP A 226 6.79 25.76 -25.17
N GLU A 227 7.35 25.83 -23.96
CA GLU A 227 8.43 26.79 -23.65
C GLU A 227 9.52 26.22 -22.70
N TYR A 228 10.03 25.02 -22.97
CA TYR A 228 11.07 24.37 -22.13
C TYR A 228 12.52 24.72 -22.49
N ASP A 229 12.76 25.37 -23.63
CA ASP A 229 14.11 25.69 -24.13
C ASP A 229 14.72 26.98 -23.52
N GLU A 230 13.98 27.70 -22.67
CA GLU A 230 14.42 28.97 -22.05
C GLU A 230 14.88 28.82 -20.57
N TYR A 231 14.95 27.61 -20.03
CA TYR A 231 15.34 27.37 -18.64
C TYR A 231 16.86 27.17 -18.48
N GLU A 232 17.43 27.76 -17.41
CA GLU A 232 18.82 27.57 -17.01
C GLU A 232 19.14 26.06 -16.82
N PRO A 233 20.16 25.52 -17.50
CA PRO A 233 20.58 24.12 -17.41
C PRO A 233 20.99 23.66 -15.99
N SER A 234 21.11 24.57 -15.02
CA SER A 234 21.49 24.26 -13.64
C SER A 234 20.35 23.74 -12.76
N GLU A 235 19.09 23.76 -13.23
CA GLU A 235 17.91 23.43 -12.40
C GLU A 235 17.08 22.26 -12.91
N ILE A 236 17.28 21.83 -14.16
CA ILE A 236 16.57 20.70 -14.78
C ILE A 236 17.61 19.77 -15.40
N LEU A 237 17.49 18.46 -15.14
CA LEU A 237 18.32 17.45 -15.79
C LEU A 237 17.61 16.98 -17.06
N ILE A 238 18.12 17.39 -18.22
CA ILE A 238 17.56 16.97 -19.52
C ILE A 238 18.21 15.64 -19.90
N VAL A 239 17.38 14.65 -20.20
CA VAL A 239 17.78 13.37 -20.76
C VAL A 239 17.27 13.30 -22.20
N ALA A 240 18.17 13.01 -23.13
CA ALA A 240 17.79 12.82 -24.53
C ALA A 240 18.62 11.67 -25.12
N ALA A 241 17.93 10.65 -25.65
CA ALA A 241 18.57 9.46 -26.21
C ALA A 241 19.48 9.79 -27.43
N ASP A 242 19.22 10.90 -28.12
CA ASP A 242 20.00 11.39 -29.26
C ASP A 242 21.28 12.15 -28.87
N GLY A 243 21.52 12.37 -27.57
CA GLY A 243 22.68 13.07 -27.05
C GLY A 243 22.56 14.60 -27.02
N THR A 244 21.38 15.17 -27.27
CA THR A 244 21.14 16.62 -27.19
C THR A 244 20.91 17.14 -25.77
N GLY A 245 20.65 16.25 -24.81
CA GLY A 245 20.44 16.56 -23.39
C GLY A 245 21.72 16.60 -22.54
N ASN A 246 21.56 16.77 -21.23
CA ASN A 246 22.67 16.65 -20.27
C ASN A 246 23.13 15.19 -20.09
N PHE A 247 22.20 14.24 -20.21
CA PHE A 247 22.44 12.81 -20.12
C PHE A 247 21.81 12.08 -21.30
N THR A 248 22.35 10.92 -21.63
CA THR A 248 21.77 10.02 -22.64
C THR A 248 20.85 8.97 -22.04
N THR A 249 20.95 8.74 -20.73
CA THR A 249 20.20 7.72 -20.01
C THR A 249 19.55 8.26 -18.75
N ILE A 250 18.44 7.65 -18.35
CA ILE A 250 17.70 8.05 -17.15
C ILE A 250 18.48 7.65 -15.90
N ASN A 251 19.16 6.50 -15.92
CA ASN A 251 19.98 6.05 -14.79
C ASN A 251 21.15 7.00 -14.48
N GLU A 252 21.76 7.65 -15.48
CA GLU A 252 22.80 8.66 -15.26
C GLU A 252 22.23 9.90 -14.56
N ALA A 253 21.08 10.41 -15.02
CA ALA A 253 20.42 11.57 -14.40
C ALA A 253 20.00 11.27 -12.95
N ILE A 254 19.42 10.09 -12.70
CA ILE A 254 19.08 9.63 -11.34
C ILE A 254 20.34 9.52 -10.48
N SER A 255 21.43 8.99 -11.02
CA SER A 255 22.70 8.86 -10.30
C SER A 255 23.29 10.22 -9.92
N PHE A 256 23.19 11.20 -10.81
CA PHE A 256 23.64 12.57 -10.60
C PHE A 256 22.80 13.34 -9.56
N ALA A 257 21.50 13.10 -9.49
CA ALA A 257 20.60 13.77 -8.55
C ALA A 257 21.09 13.71 -7.08
N PRO A 258 20.88 14.75 -6.27
CA PRO A 258 21.27 14.72 -4.86
C PRO A 258 20.53 13.63 -4.07
N ASN A 259 21.23 13.03 -3.10
CA ASN A 259 20.60 12.10 -2.16
C ASN A 259 19.85 12.87 -1.07
N MET A 260 18.72 12.35 -0.63
CA MET A 260 17.89 12.91 0.44
C MET A 260 17.51 14.38 0.21
N SER A 261 17.26 14.76 -1.04
CA SER A 261 16.82 16.11 -1.39
C SER A 261 15.48 16.43 -0.73
N ASN A 262 15.40 17.59 -0.07
CA ASN A 262 14.12 18.14 0.38
C ASN A 262 13.37 18.83 -0.76
N ASP A 263 14.10 19.29 -1.77
CA ASP A 263 13.57 19.97 -2.95
C ASP A 263 13.30 18.97 -4.08
N ARG A 264 12.42 19.36 -5.01
CA ARG A 264 12.13 18.59 -6.22
C ARG A 264 13.36 18.55 -7.12
N VAL A 265 13.67 17.36 -7.65
CA VAL A 265 14.69 17.20 -8.68
C VAL A 265 13.99 16.83 -9.97
N LEU A 266 13.93 17.79 -10.89
CA LEU A 266 13.24 17.66 -12.17
C LEU A 266 14.16 16.99 -13.20
N ILE A 267 13.69 15.88 -13.75
CA ILE A 267 14.34 15.17 -14.84
C ILE A 267 13.39 15.16 -16.02
N TYR A 268 13.78 15.89 -17.06
CA TYR A 268 13.00 16.03 -18.29
C TYR A 268 13.49 15.02 -19.32
N LEU A 269 12.58 14.23 -19.87
CA LEU A 269 12.86 13.18 -20.83
C LEU A 269 12.37 13.63 -22.21
N ARG A 270 13.29 13.84 -23.13
CA ARG A 270 12.94 14.09 -24.54
C ARG A 270 12.30 12.85 -25.16
N GLU A 271 11.55 13.06 -26.24
CA GLU A 271 10.99 11.99 -27.06
C GLU A 271 12.06 10.95 -27.42
N GLY A 272 11.65 9.69 -27.43
CA GLY A 272 12.54 8.57 -27.69
C GLY A 272 12.23 7.35 -26.82
N GLU A 273 12.98 6.28 -27.10
CA GLU A 273 12.91 5.03 -26.37
C GLU A 273 14.14 4.84 -25.48
N TYR A 274 13.90 4.75 -24.18
CA TYR A 274 14.88 4.50 -23.14
C TYR A 274 14.77 3.04 -22.69
N ASN A 275 15.53 2.16 -23.33
CA ASN A 275 15.57 0.73 -23.00
C ASN A 275 16.49 0.47 -21.79
N GLU A 276 15.93 0.66 -20.60
CA GLU A 276 16.64 0.61 -19.33
C GLU A 276 15.76 0.00 -18.23
N ASN A 277 16.34 -0.83 -17.36
CA ASN A 277 15.73 -1.12 -16.05
C ASN A 277 16.22 -0.07 -15.05
N ILE A 278 15.30 0.78 -14.58
CA ILE A 278 15.59 1.94 -13.74
C ILE A 278 15.18 1.64 -12.30
N GLU A 279 16.06 1.96 -11.36
CA GLU A 279 15.78 1.90 -9.93
C GLU A 279 15.98 3.28 -9.30
N ILE A 280 14.92 3.81 -8.70
CA ILE A 280 14.95 5.02 -7.87
C ILE A 280 15.01 4.57 -6.41
N PRO A 281 16.21 4.46 -5.82
CA PRO A 281 16.38 3.91 -4.49
C PRO A 281 15.79 4.84 -3.42
N SER A 282 15.58 4.32 -2.22
CA SER A 282 14.92 5.04 -1.11
C SER A 282 15.63 6.32 -0.65
N TYR A 283 16.92 6.47 -0.98
CA TYR A 283 17.70 7.67 -0.68
C TYR A 283 17.65 8.73 -1.79
N LYS A 284 16.99 8.49 -2.93
CA LYS A 284 16.74 9.46 -4.00
C LYS A 284 15.30 9.99 -3.86
N THR A 285 15.09 10.90 -2.92
CA THR A 285 13.78 11.48 -2.62
C THR A 285 13.41 12.59 -3.60
N ASN A 286 12.11 12.84 -3.78
CA ASN A 286 11.55 13.98 -4.52
C ASN A 286 11.96 14.08 -6.00
N ILE A 287 12.33 12.97 -6.64
CA ILE A 287 12.55 12.89 -8.08
C ILE A 287 11.22 13.11 -8.82
N VAL A 288 11.27 13.87 -9.92
CA VAL A 288 10.15 14.08 -10.84
C VAL A 288 10.60 13.71 -12.25
N LEU A 289 9.90 12.78 -12.91
CA LEU A 289 10.09 12.47 -14.33
C LEU A 289 9.00 13.12 -15.17
N ILE A 290 9.37 13.88 -16.19
CA ILE A 290 8.43 14.50 -17.13
C ILE A 290 8.88 14.19 -18.54
N GLY A 291 8.00 13.64 -19.38
CA GLY A 291 8.27 13.39 -20.79
C GLY A 291 7.73 14.48 -21.72
N ASP A 292 8.20 14.49 -22.96
CA ASP A 292 7.64 15.30 -24.06
C ASP A 292 6.17 14.93 -24.38
N GLY A 293 5.73 13.74 -23.96
CA GLY A 293 4.41 13.17 -24.23
C GLY A 293 4.44 11.66 -24.00
N SER A 294 3.35 11.10 -23.47
CA SER A 294 3.29 9.65 -23.23
C SER A 294 3.27 8.84 -24.53
N ASP A 295 2.82 9.43 -25.64
CA ASP A 295 2.81 8.83 -26.98
C ASP A 295 4.18 8.87 -27.69
N VAL A 296 5.17 9.58 -27.13
CA VAL A 296 6.51 9.74 -27.75
C VAL A 296 7.67 9.43 -26.81
N THR A 297 7.45 9.37 -25.49
CA THR A 297 8.48 9.12 -24.48
C THR A 297 8.30 7.75 -23.83
N PHE A 298 9.15 6.78 -24.20
CA PHE A 298 9.00 5.38 -23.82
C PHE A 298 10.13 4.91 -22.93
N VAL A 299 9.81 4.33 -21.77
CA VAL A 299 10.74 3.63 -20.88
C VAL A 299 10.45 2.14 -21.00
N THR A 300 11.37 1.38 -21.59
CA THR A 300 11.15 -0.03 -21.94
C THR A 300 12.12 -0.97 -21.21
N GLY A 301 11.60 -2.16 -20.88
CA GLY A 301 12.36 -3.25 -20.27
C GLY A 301 11.67 -4.59 -20.55
N ASN A 302 12.32 -5.70 -20.20
CA ASN A 302 11.79 -7.04 -20.52
C ASN A 302 12.15 -8.13 -19.49
N ARG A 303 12.45 -7.75 -18.25
CA ARG A 303 12.72 -8.73 -17.19
C ARG A 303 11.42 -9.43 -16.80
N SER A 304 11.51 -10.72 -16.49
CA SER A 304 10.35 -11.54 -16.15
C SER A 304 10.71 -12.68 -15.20
N VAL A 305 9.69 -13.23 -14.54
CA VAL A 305 9.81 -14.48 -13.77
C VAL A 305 10.18 -15.65 -14.68
N GLY A 306 9.66 -15.69 -15.91
CA GLY A 306 10.04 -16.71 -16.91
C GLY A 306 11.54 -16.71 -17.24
N ASP A 307 12.22 -15.59 -17.07
CA ASP A 307 13.68 -15.45 -17.25
C ASP A 307 14.47 -15.56 -15.94
N GLY A 308 13.81 -16.01 -14.86
CA GLY A 308 14.42 -16.30 -13.57
C GLY A 308 14.55 -15.11 -12.61
N TRP A 309 13.99 -13.94 -12.93
CA TRP A 309 13.91 -12.83 -11.97
C TRP A 309 12.81 -13.05 -10.94
N THR A 310 12.89 -12.39 -9.79
CA THR A 310 11.73 -12.25 -8.92
C THR A 310 10.71 -11.30 -9.56
N THR A 311 9.41 -11.45 -9.26
CA THR A 311 8.39 -10.46 -9.68
C THR A 311 8.79 -9.05 -9.24
N PHE A 312 9.32 -8.90 -8.01
CA PHE A 312 9.79 -7.62 -7.48
C PHE A 312 10.90 -6.97 -8.32
N ARG A 313 11.88 -7.73 -8.83
CA ARG A 313 12.99 -7.22 -9.66
C ARG A 313 12.73 -7.26 -11.17
N SER A 314 11.57 -7.74 -11.59
CA SER A 314 11.16 -7.73 -12.99
C SER A 314 10.78 -6.33 -13.49
N ALA A 315 10.56 -5.38 -12.58
CA ALA A 315 10.15 -4.01 -12.89
C ALA A 315 11.06 -3.31 -13.92
N THR A 316 10.45 -2.72 -14.95
CA THR A 316 11.13 -1.76 -15.84
C THR A 316 11.50 -0.49 -15.07
N LEU A 317 10.54 0.12 -14.38
CA LEU A 317 10.79 1.22 -13.44
C LEU A 317 10.42 0.79 -12.01
N ALA A 318 11.40 0.87 -11.11
CA ALA A 318 11.27 0.55 -9.71
C ALA A 318 11.44 1.80 -8.83
N VAL A 319 10.39 2.21 -8.11
CA VAL A 319 10.36 3.42 -7.31
C VAL A 319 10.31 3.09 -5.81
N SER A 320 11.41 3.38 -5.11
CA SER A 320 11.53 3.31 -3.65
C SER A 320 11.78 4.68 -2.99
N GLY A 321 12.07 5.72 -3.77
CA GLY A 321 12.24 7.10 -3.31
C GLY A 321 10.92 7.79 -2.98
N GLU A 322 10.80 8.30 -1.76
CA GLU A 322 9.60 9.04 -1.29
C GLU A 322 9.38 10.31 -2.10
N GLY A 323 8.10 10.63 -2.34
CA GLY A 323 7.68 11.83 -3.05
C GLY A 323 7.78 11.71 -4.57
N PHE A 324 8.13 10.56 -5.15
CA PHE A 324 8.29 10.44 -6.61
C PHE A 324 7.05 10.93 -7.39
N LEU A 325 7.28 11.72 -8.45
CA LEU A 325 6.25 12.13 -9.39
C LEU A 325 6.61 11.71 -10.81
N ALA A 326 5.62 11.36 -11.62
CA ALA A 326 5.80 11.23 -13.06
C ALA A 326 4.62 11.80 -13.84
N ARG A 327 4.88 12.38 -15.01
CA ARG A 327 3.84 12.71 -15.99
C ARG A 327 4.31 12.59 -17.43
N ASP A 328 3.36 12.36 -18.32
CA ASP A 328 3.57 12.37 -19.77
C ASP A 328 4.64 11.37 -20.26
N ILE A 329 4.67 10.17 -19.68
CA ILE A 329 5.60 9.09 -20.04
C ILE A 329 4.87 7.75 -20.20
N THR A 330 5.42 6.86 -21.03
CA THR A 330 4.99 5.47 -21.14
C THR A 330 6.04 4.55 -20.50
N ILE A 331 5.62 3.67 -19.60
CA ILE A 331 6.47 2.68 -18.93
C ILE A 331 5.99 1.28 -19.35
N MET A 332 6.87 0.49 -19.96
CA MET A 332 6.50 -0.79 -20.54
C MET A 332 7.37 -1.95 -20.08
N ASN A 333 6.75 -3.11 -19.89
CA ASN A 333 7.45 -4.38 -19.88
C ASN A 333 7.07 -5.20 -21.13
N THR A 334 8.04 -5.42 -22.00
CA THR A 334 7.90 -6.04 -23.32
C THR A 334 8.17 -7.56 -23.31
N ALA A 335 8.28 -8.19 -22.14
CA ALA A 335 8.59 -9.62 -22.03
C ALA A 335 7.54 -10.53 -22.72
N GLY A 336 6.27 -10.11 -22.77
CA GLY A 336 5.19 -10.89 -23.37
C GLY A 336 4.48 -11.83 -22.38
N PRO A 337 3.26 -12.29 -22.71
CA PRO A 337 2.44 -13.08 -21.78
C PRO A 337 2.98 -14.50 -21.54
N GLU A 338 3.81 -15.03 -22.43
CA GLU A 338 4.49 -16.33 -22.29
C GLU A 338 5.58 -16.31 -21.21
N LYS A 339 6.04 -15.13 -20.80
CA LYS A 339 7.07 -14.93 -19.78
C LYS A 339 6.52 -14.82 -18.36
N HIS A 340 5.22 -15.01 -18.19
CA HIS A 340 4.52 -14.91 -16.91
C HIS A 340 4.67 -13.53 -16.28
N GLN A 341 4.89 -13.42 -14.96
CA GLN A 341 4.95 -12.14 -14.25
C GLN A 341 6.10 -11.26 -14.79
N ALA A 342 5.76 -10.06 -15.24
CA ALA A 342 6.69 -9.12 -15.83
C ALA A 342 6.23 -7.68 -15.56
N VAL A 343 6.79 -7.07 -14.51
CA VAL A 343 6.32 -5.76 -14.00
C VAL A 343 6.84 -4.63 -14.90
N ALA A 344 5.96 -3.71 -15.28
CA ALA A 344 6.34 -2.46 -15.93
C ALA A 344 6.73 -1.41 -14.89
N LEU A 345 5.85 -1.15 -13.92
CA LEU A 345 6.07 -0.19 -12.85
C LEU A 345 5.87 -0.85 -11.48
N ARG A 346 6.87 -0.69 -10.59
CA ARG A 346 6.76 -1.05 -9.18
C ARG A 346 6.93 0.18 -8.29
N VAL A 347 6.02 0.38 -7.36
CA VAL A 347 6.08 1.49 -6.38
C VAL A 347 5.99 0.98 -4.96
N ASN A 348 7.04 1.19 -4.18
CA ASN A 348 7.12 0.91 -2.73
C ASN A 348 7.65 2.15 -1.98
N ALA A 349 7.12 3.31 -2.33
CA ALA A 349 7.45 4.60 -1.75
C ALA A 349 6.17 5.37 -1.38
N ASP A 350 6.27 6.25 -0.38
CA ASP A 350 5.16 7.07 0.08
C ASP A 350 5.04 8.36 -0.74
N PHE A 351 3.83 8.91 -0.81
CA PHE A 351 3.51 10.16 -1.51
C PHE A 351 3.90 10.15 -2.98
N VAL A 352 3.62 9.05 -3.68
CA VAL A 352 3.88 8.91 -5.10
C VAL A 352 2.65 9.27 -5.92
N ALA A 353 2.81 10.12 -6.93
CA ALA A 353 1.71 10.43 -7.86
C ALA A 353 2.13 10.34 -9.33
N LEU A 354 1.24 9.83 -10.19
CA LEU A 354 1.42 9.74 -11.63
C LEU A 354 0.26 10.43 -12.35
N TYR A 355 0.56 11.20 -13.40
CA TYR A 355 -0.44 11.95 -14.18
C TYR A 355 -0.23 11.80 -15.69
N ARG A 356 -1.25 11.36 -16.43
CA ARG A 356 -1.15 11.13 -17.89
C ARG A 356 -0.01 10.18 -18.29
N CYS A 357 0.23 9.17 -17.47
CA CYS A 357 1.20 8.12 -17.78
C CYS A 357 0.50 6.92 -18.41
N VAL A 358 1.22 6.19 -19.25
CA VAL A 358 0.80 4.86 -19.71
C VAL A 358 1.66 3.81 -19.02
N ILE A 359 1.03 2.77 -18.47
CA ILE A 359 1.72 1.62 -17.89
C ILE A 359 1.26 0.37 -18.63
N ASP A 360 2.13 -0.21 -19.44
CA ASP A 360 1.80 -1.32 -20.35
C ASP A 360 2.62 -2.59 -20.06
N GLY A 361 1.91 -3.71 -20.00
CA GLY A 361 2.48 -5.04 -19.80
C GLY A 361 1.45 -6.12 -20.11
N TYR A 362 1.65 -7.30 -19.51
CA TYR A 362 0.71 -8.41 -19.59
C TYR A 362 0.35 -8.88 -18.19
N GLN A 363 1.00 -9.92 -17.68
CA GLN A 363 0.78 -10.39 -16.32
C GLN A 363 1.60 -9.56 -15.34
N ASP A 364 0.96 -9.11 -14.25
CA ASP A 364 1.59 -8.32 -13.18
C ASP A 364 2.15 -6.95 -13.65
N THR A 365 1.44 -6.22 -14.51
CA THR A 365 1.91 -4.94 -15.09
C THR A 365 2.29 -3.87 -14.03
N LEU A 366 1.37 -3.51 -13.14
CA LEU A 366 1.52 -2.44 -12.17
C LEU A 366 1.54 -2.99 -10.74
N TYR A 367 2.72 -2.99 -10.15
CA TYR A 367 2.94 -3.43 -8.77
C TYR A 367 2.85 -2.24 -7.81
N THR A 368 1.62 -1.94 -7.37
CA THR A 368 1.32 -1.01 -6.26
C THR A 368 1.72 -1.65 -4.92
N HIS A 369 3.03 -1.83 -4.73
CA HIS A 369 3.59 -2.67 -3.68
C HIS A 369 3.20 -2.19 -2.28
N SER A 370 3.57 -0.97 -1.88
CA SER A 370 3.29 -0.46 -0.53
C SER A 370 3.21 1.08 -0.44
N PHE A 371 2.82 1.59 0.72
CA PHE A 371 2.60 3.03 1.04
C PHE A 371 1.45 3.68 0.27
N ARG A 372 1.34 5.03 0.34
CA ARG A 372 0.27 5.79 -0.29
C ARG A 372 0.65 6.25 -1.69
N GLN A 373 -0.26 6.02 -2.63
CA GLN A 373 -0.02 6.26 -4.06
C GLN A 373 -1.27 6.85 -4.73
N PHE A 374 -1.08 7.64 -5.77
CA PHE A 374 -2.15 8.26 -6.55
C PHE A 374 -1.87 8.20 -8.05
N TYR A 375 -2.87 7.85 -8.84
CA TYR A 375 -2.77 7.76 -10.30
C TYR A 375 -3.95 8.52 -10.90
N ARG A 376 -3.66 9.51 -11.76
CA ARG A 376 -4.66 10.36 -12.39
C ARG A 376 -4.55 10.29 -13.90
N GLU A 377 -5.67 10.05 -14.58
CA GLU A 377 -5.75 10.07 -16.05
C GLU A 377 -4.67 9.20 -16.70
N CYS A 378 -4.36 8.05 -16.09
CA CYS A 378 -3.38 7.10 -16.59
C CYS A 378 -4.08 5.98 -17.37
N ASP A 379 -3.39 5.44 -18.37
CA ASP A 379 -3.83 4.25 -19.10
C ASP A 379 -3.02 3.04 -18.63
N ILE A 380 -3.70 1.99 -18.15
CA ILE A 380 -3.06 0.82 -17.56
C ILE A 380 -3.52 -0.43 -18.29
N TYR A 381 -2.57 -1.13 -18.92
CA TYR A 381 -2.83 -2.28 -19.77
C TYR A 381 -2.30 -3.58 -19.16
N GLY A 382 -3.07 -4.67 -19.29
CA GLY A 382 -2.55 -5.99 -18.91
C GLY A 382 -3.56 -7.13 -19.05
N THR A 383 -3.19 -8.30 -18.55
CA THR A 383 -3.99 -9.53 -18.66
C THR A 383 -4.37 -10.08 -17.30
N ILE A 384 -3.43 -10.68 -16.58
CA ILE A 384 -3.66 -11.34 -15.29
C ILE A 384 -3.05 -10.49 -14.18
N ASP A 385 -3.85 -10.18 -13.16
CA ASP A 385 -3.42 -9.48 -11.94
C ASP A 385 -2.65 -8.19 -12.22
N TYR A 386 -3.03 -7.47 -13.28
CA TYR A 386 -2.18 -6.42 -13.82
C TYR A 386 -2.16 -5.14 -12.99
N ILE A 387 -3.01 -5.02 -11.96
CA ILE A 387 -2.88 -4.05 -10.87
C ILE A 387 -2.90 -4.81 -9.55
N PHE A 388 -1.75 -4.89 -8.86
CA PHE A 388 -1.61 -5.76 -7.70
C PHE A 388 -0.72 -5.17 -6.60
N GLY A 389 -0.79 -5.76 -5.40
CA GLY A 389 0.02 -5.38 -4.25
C GLY A 389 -0.81 -4.93 -3.03
N ASN A 390 -0.15 -4.21 -2.12
CA ASN A 390 -0.68 -3.82 -0.81
C ASN A 390 -0.47 -2.33 -0.49
N ALA A 391 -0.39 -1.46 -1.49
CA ALA A 391 -0.45 -0.02 -1.28
C ALA A 391 -1.82 0.41 -0.75
N ALA A 392 -1.89 1.62 -0.18
CA ALA A 392 -3.11 2.41 -0.12
C ALA A 392 -3.13 3.29 -1.38
N VAL A 393 -3.85 2.87 -2.41
CA VAL A 393 -3.78 3.50 -3.73
C VAL A 393 -5.14 3.95 -4.22
N VAL A 394 -5.18 5.15 -4.82
CA VAL A 394 -6.36 5.68 -5.51
C VAL A 394 -6.02 5.91 -6.98
N PHE A 395 -6.86 5.37 -7.85
CA PHE A 395 -6.89 5.64 -9.29
C PHE A 395 -8.09 6.55 -9.58
N GLN A 396 -7.86 7.66 -10.27
CA GLN A 396 -8.89 8.62 -10.66
C GLN A 396 -8.85 8.92 -12.15
N GLY A 397 -9.99 8.83 -12.85
CA GLY A 397 -10.05 9.19 -14.27
C GLY A 397 -9.20 8.29 -15.18
N CYS A 398 -8.78 7.11 -14.71
CA CYS A 398 -7.87 6.24 -15.43
C CYS A 398 -8.63 5.33 -16.41
N ASN A 399 -7.98 4.99 -17.53
CA ASN A 399 -8.44 3.90 -18.39
C ASN A 399 -7.73 2.61 -17.99
N ILE A 400 -8.50 1.58 -17.68
CA ILE A 400 -8.01 0.30 -17.20
C ILE A 400 -8.36 -0.75 -18.25
N VAL A 401 -7.38 -1.17 -19.03
CA VAL A 401 -7.59 -1.87 -20.30
C VAL A 401 -7.09 -3.31 -20.25
N SER A 402 -8.00 -4.26 -20.35
CA SER A 402 -7.68 -5.68 -20.44
C SER A 402 -7.25 -6.06 -21.87
N LYS A 403 -6.09 -6.69 -22.00
CA LYS A 403 -5.55 -7.23 -23.27
C LYS A 403 -5.98 -8.68 -23.49
N LEU A 404 -5.93 -9.17 -24.72
CA LEU A 404 -6.12 -10.58 -25.02
C LEU A 404 -5.02 -11.44 -24.32
N PRO A 405 -5.38 -12.38 -23.42
CA PRO A 405 -4.39 -13.25 -22.78
C PRO A 405 -4.05 -14.46 -23.67
N MET A 406 -3.15 -15.34 -23.21
CA MET A 406 -2.87 -16.58 -23.94
C MET A 406 -4.09 -17.50 -24.01
N PRO A 407 -4.17 -18.39 -25.02
CA PRO A 407 -5.27 -19.36 -25.12
C PRO A 407 -5.47 -20.16 -23.82
N GLY A 408 -6.73 -20.22 -23.37
CA GLY A 408 -7.11 -20.93 -22.14
C GLY A 408 -6.93 -20.14 -20.83
N GLN A 409 -6.38 -18.93 -20.90
CA GLN A 409 -6.33 -18.01 -19.76
C GLN A 409 -7.58 -17.12 -19.66
N PHE A 410 -7.56 -16.24 -18.67
CA PHE A 410 -8.59 -15.26 -18.35
C PHE A 410 -7.90 -13.93 -18.02
N THR A 411 -8.65 -12.84 -17.93
CA THR A 411 -8.11 -11.56 -17.44
C THR A 411 -8.63 -11.25 -16.04
N VAL A 412 -7.78 -10.59 -15.25
CA VAL A 412 -8.15 -10.07 -13.93
C VAL A 412 -7.49 -8.73 -13.73
N VAL A 413 -8.32 -7.72 -13.45
CA VAL A 413 -7.84 -6.36 -13.22
C VAL A 413 -7.00 -6.28 -11.94
N THR A 414 -7.55 -6.73 -10.80
CA THR A 414 -6.91 -6.52 -9.50
C THR A 414 -6.55 -7.80 -8.74
N ALA A 415 -5.39 -7.79 -8.09
CA ALA A 415 -4.98 -8.81 -7.12
C ALA A 415 -4.42 -8.14 -5.85
N GLN A 416 -5.32 -7.69 -4.98
CA GLN A 416 -4.94 -6.97 -3.77
C GLN A 416 -4.51 -7.93 -2.66
N SER A 417 -3.44 -7.56 -1.95
CA SER A 417 -2.72 -8.47 -1.04
C SER A 417 -2.67 -7.98 0.41
N ARG A 418 -3.77 -7.38 0.90
CA ARG A 418 -3.89 -7.08 2.32
C ARG A 418 -4.00 -8.36 3.13
N ASP A 419 -3.12 -8.49 4.12
CA ASP A 419 -2.92 -9.72 4.89
C ASP A 419 -3.49 -9.61 6.31
N SER A 420 -3.76 -8.39 6.78
CA SER A 420 -4.29 -8.12 8.13
C SER A 420 -5.40 -7.05 8.11
N PRO A 421 -6.42 -7.16 8.98
CA PRO A 421 -7.49 -6.16 9.11
C PRO A 421 -7.02 -4.83 9.73
N ASP A 422 -5.78 -4.79 10.23
CA ASP A 422 -5.18 -3.58 10.81
C ASP A 422 -4.34 -2.78 9.82
N GLU A 423 -4.11 -3.31 8.61
CA GLU A 423 -3.47 -2.58 7.52
C GLU A 423 -4.50 -1.64 6.85
N ASP A 424 -4.13 -0.36 6.75
CA ASP A 424 -4.96 0.66 6.09
C ASP A 424 -4.65 0.74 4.59
N THR A 425 -4.62 -0.42 3.93
CA THR A 425 -4.22 -0.59 2.53
C THR A 425 -5.37 -1.12 1.67
N GLY A 426 -5.26 -1.00 0.36
CA GLY A 426 -6.31 -1.40 -0.58
C GLY A 426 -6.22 -0.62 -1.90
N ILE A 427 -6.99 -1.08 -2.87
CA ILE A 427 -7.10 -0.44 -4.19
C ILE A 427 -8.45 0.27 -4.28
N SER A 428 -8.44 1.56 -4.58
CA SER A 428 -9.64 2.36 -4.85
C SER A 428 -9.60 2.87 -6.28
N MET A 429 -10.61 2.52 -7.08
CA MET A 429 -10.77 2.98 -8.45
C MET A 429 -12.01 3.88 -8.52
N GLN A 430 -11.81 5.17 -8.77
CA GLN A 430 -12.85 6.16 -8.82
C GLN A 430 -12.93 6.82 -10.18
N ASN A 431 -14.14 6.96 -10.74
CA ASN A 431 -14.35 7.60 -12.04
C ASN A 431 -13.40 7.05 -13.12
N CYS A 432 -13.13 5.74 -13.08
CA CYS A 432 -12.28 5.07 -14.05
C CYS A 432 -13.14 4.46 -15.15
N SER A 433 -12.51 4.10 -16.27
CA SER A 433 -13.15 3.35 -17.35
C SER A 433 -12.49 1.99 -17.51
N ILE A 434 -13.26 0.92 -17.34
CA ILE A 434 -12.78 -0.46 -17.48
C ILE A 434 -13.12 -0.94 -18.89
N PHE A 435 -12.09 -1.11 -19.72
CA PHE A 435 -12.21 -1.48 -21.14
C PHE A 435 -11.46 -2.77 -21.48
N ALA A 436 -11.71 -3.27 -22.67
CA ALA A 436 -10.97 -4.36 -23.31
C ALA A 436 -10.40 -3.87 -24.65
N THR A 437 -9.26 -4.42 -25.05
CA THR A 437 -8.72 -4.22 -26.39
C THR A 437 -9.62 -4.87 -27.45
N GLU A 438 -9.58 -4.37 -28.69
CA GLU A 438 -10.45 -4.86 -29.77
C GLU A 438 -10.25 -6.36 -30.07
N ASP A 439 -9.02 -6.87 -29.93
CA ASP A 439 -8.69 -8.29 -30.12
C ASP A 439 -9.27 -9.18 -29.00
N LEU A 440 -9.39 -8.67 -27.77
CA LEU A 440 -10.08 -9.36 -26.68
C LEU A 440 -11.59 -9.42 -26.94
N LEU A 441 -12.18 -8.30 -27.37
CA LEU A 441 -13.62 -8.22 -27.69
C LEU A 441 -14.00 -9.12 -28.87
N ASN A 442 -13.14 -9.16 -29.91
CA ASN A 442 -13.37 -9.95 -31.12
C ASN A 442 -12.79 -11.37 -31.07
N SER A 443 -12.33 -11.83 -29.91
CA SER A 443 -11.75 -13.16 -29.76
C SER A 443 -12.74 -14.26 -30.16
N SER A 444 -12.28 -15.19 -31.00
CA SER A 444 -13.06 -16.37 -31.42
C SER A 444 -13.48 -17.28 -30.25
N THR A 445 -12.75 -17.22 -29.14
CA THR A 445 -13.07 -17.91 -27.89
C THR A 445 -13.47 -16.90 -26.83
N ARG A 446 -14.52 -17.21 -26.08
CA ARG A 446 -14.94 -16.37 -24.95
C ARG A 446 -13.89 -16.39 -23.86
N VAL A 447 -13.26 -15.24 -23.62
CA VAL A 447 -12.34 -15.03 -22.51
C VAL A 447 -13.13 -14.52 -21.31
N ASN A 448 -12.98 -15.18 -20.16
CA ASN A 448 -13.56 -14.66 -18.92
C ASN A 448 -12.70 -13.53 -18.39
N SER A 449 -13.34 -12.42 -17.99
CA SER A 449 -12.67 -11.23 -17.48
C SER A 449 -13.28 -10.82 -16.14
N TYR A 450 -12.46 -10.48 -15.15
CA TYR A 450 -12.91 -10.18 -13.79
C TYR A 450 -12.28 -8.89 -13.24
N LEU A 451 -13.03 -8.18 -12.39
CA LEU A 451 -12.58 -6.99 -11.68
C LEU A 451 -11.47 -7.29 -10.66
N GLY A 452 -11.43 -8.50 -10.10
CA GLY A 452 -10.38 -8.86 -9.17
C GLY A 452 -10.48 -10.24 -8.55
N ARG A 453 -9.42 -10.62 -7.83
CA ARG A 453 -9.32 -11.82 -6.99
C ARG A 453 -8.43 -11.62 -5.76
N PRO A 454 -8.73 -12.25 -4.62
CA PRO A 454 -8.07 -11.93 -3.35
C PRO A 454 -6.72 -12.63 -3.24
N TRP A 455 -5.62 -11.93 -3.53
CA TRP A 455 -4.28 -12.53 -3.38
C TRP A 455 -3.99 -12.91 -1.92
N ARG A 456 -4.54 -12.16 -0.95
CA ARG A 456 -4.45 -12.47 0.48
C ARG A 456 -5.80 -12.34 1.20
N GLY A 457 -5.88 -12.91 2.41
CA GLY A 457 -7.14 -13.15 3.11
C GLY A 457 -7.98 -11.91 3.44
N TYR A 458 -7.36 -10.73 3.57
CA TYR A 458 -8.07 -9.49 3.86
C TYR A 458 -8.13 -8.55 2.65
N SER A 459 -7.98 -9.09 1.43
CA SER A 459 -7.97 -8.35 0.17
C SER A 459 -9.04 -7.25 0.14
N ARG A 460 -8.68 -6.05 -0.29
CA ARG A 460 -9.58 -4.89 -0.30
C ARG A 460 -9.46 -4.10 -1.58
N THR A 461 -10.52 -4.13 -2.38
CA THR A 461 -10.63 -3.41 -3.65
C THR A 461 -12.00 -2.77 -3.74
N VAL A 462 -12.06 -1.52 -4.17
CA VAL A 462 -13.33 -0.87 -4.47
C VAL A 462 -13.32 -0.23 -5.85
N LEU A 463 -14.48 -0.28 -6.50
CA LEU A 463 -14.74 0.37 -7.77
C LEU A 463 -15.96 1.26 -7.60
N MET A 464 -15.78 2.56 -7.81
CA MET A 464 -16.82 3.55 -7.58
C MET A 464 -16.92 4.56 -8.72
N GLU A 465 -18.15 4.94 -9.07
CA GLU A 465 -18.46 5.93 -10.10
C GLU A 465 -17.81 5.65 -11.46
N SER A 466 -17.53 4.38 -11.73
CA SER A 466 -16.71 3.96 -12.86
C SER A 466 -17.56 3.34 -13.96
N PHE A 467 -17.12 3.52 -15.21
CA PHE A 467 -17.69 2.82 -16.35
C PHE A 467 -17.14 1.40 -16.42
N ILE A 468 -18.03 0.41 -16.57
CA ILE A 468 -17.66 -1.00 -16.73
C ILE A 468 -18.26 -1.51 -18.03
N ASP A 469 -17.40 -1.90 -18.97
CA ASP A 469 -17.82 -2.44 -20.25
C ASP A 469 -18.29 -3.92 -20.17
N GLU A 470 -18.96 -4.42 -21.21
CA GLU A 470 -19.76 -5.65 -21.18
C GLU A 470 -18.95 -6.94 -21.05
N PHE A 471 -17.64 -6.89 -21.33
CA PHE A 471 -16.75 -8.05 -21.35
C PHE A 471 -16.48 -8.64 -19.95
N ILE A 472 -16.78 -7.88 -18.88
CA ILE A 472 -16.65 -8.35 -17.50
C ILE A 472 -17.69 -9.45 -17.23
N HIS A 473 -17.21 -10.59 -16.73
CA HIS A 473 -18.05 -11.72 -16.39
C HIS A 473 -19.09 -11.31 -15.34
N GLY A 474 -20.33 -11.81 -15.43
CA GLY A 474 -21.44 -11.38 -14.56
C GLY A 474 -21.19 -11.58 -13.06
N SER A 475 -20.32 -12.51 -12.68
CA SER A 475 -19.88 -12.69 -11.28
C SER A 475 -19.07 -11.49 -10.76
N GLY A 476 -18.48 -10.68 -11.64
CA GLY A 476 -17.61 -9.54 -11.38
C GLY A 476 -16.24 -9.97 -10.87
N TRP A 477 -16.21 -10.82 -9.85
CA TRP A 477 -15.03 -11.21 -9.09
C TRP A 477 -14.79 -12.72 -9.23
N THR A 478 -13.55 -13.15 -9.04
CA THR A 478 -13.17 -14.58 -9.03
C THR A 478 -12.32 -14.94 -7.82
N LYS A 479 -12.40 -16.19 -7.37
CA LYS A 479 -11.69 -16.65 -6.18
C LYS A 479 -10.20 -16.83 -6.48
N TRP A 480 -9.37 -16.64 -5.46
CA TRP A 480 -8.01 -17.18 -5.48
C TRP A 480 -8.04 -18.71 -5.35
N ALA A 481 -6.92 -19.36 -5.65
CA ALA A 481 -6.80 -20.80 -5.43
C ALA A 481 -7.13 -21.15 -3.96
N GLY A 482 -7.99 -22.16 -3.74
CA GLY A 482 -8.45 -22.56 -2.40
C GLY A 482 -9.68 -21.78 -1.88
N GLY A 483 -9.95 -20.57 -2.35
CA GLY A 483 -11.11 -19.78 -1.91
C GLY A 483 -11.00 -19.27 -0.47
N GLU A 484 -9.79 -18.99 -0.01
CA GLU A 484 -9.56 -18.37 1.29
C GLU A 484 -9.91 -16.87 1.26
N GLY A 485 -10.31 -16.32 2.41
CA GLY A 485 -10.57 -14.89 2.57
C GLY A 485 -11.87 -14.37 1.98
N LEU A 486 -12.74 -15.22 1.43
CA LEU A 486 -14.03 -14.79 0.84
C LEU A 486 -14.97 -14.16 1.87
N ASP A 487 -14.77 -14.46 3.15
CA ASP A 487 -15.53 -13.93 4.28
C ASP A 487 -14.90 -12.70 4.95
N THR A 488 -13.59 -12.49 4.76
CA THR A 488 -12.81 -11.41 5.39
C THR A 488 -12.33 -10.32 4.43
N LEU A 489 -12.36 -10.57 3.12
CA LEU A 489 -12.09 -9.56 2.09
C LEU A 489 -13.15 -8.44 2.12
N TYR A 490 -12.86 -7.34 1.44
CA TYR A 490 -13.81 -6.25 1.21
C TYR A 490 -13.77 -5.83 -0.26
N TYR A 491 -14.71 -6.33 -1.06
CA TYR A 491 -14.90 -5.96 -2.46
C TYR A 491 -16.15 -5.12 -2.62
N GLY A 492 -15.96 -3.84 -2.93
CA GLY A 492 -17.02 -2.85 -2.95
C GLY A 492 -17.31 -2.32 -4.36
N GLU A 493 -18.59 -2.21 -4.70
CA GLU A 493 -19.06 -1.49 -5.90
C GLU A 493 -20.02 -0.35 -5.50
N TYR A 494 -19.81 0.86 -6.03
CA TYR A 494 -20.65 2.04 -5.75
C TYR A 494 -20.94 2.84 -7.01
N ASN A 495 -22.22 3.03 -7.35
CA ASN A 495 -22.66 3.93 -8.44
C ASN A 495 -21.91 3.73 -9.78
N ASN A 496 -21.52 2.49 -10.09
CA ASN A 496 -20.89 2.15 -11.37
C ASN A 496 -21.95 2.07 -12.47
N TYR A 497 -21.55 2.40 -13.70
CA TYR A 497 -22.43 2.44 -14.87
C TYR A 497 -21.80 1.72 -16.05
N GLY A 498 -22.56 1.54 -17.13
CA GLY A 498 -22.14 0.76 -18.30
C GLY A 498 -22.71 -0.66 -18.30
N PRO A 499 -22.56 -1.38 -19.43
CA PRO A 499 -23.21 -2.69 -19.61
C PRO A 499 -22.65 -3.79 -18.69
N GLY A 500 -21.42 -3.68 -18.21
CA GLY A 500 -20.82 -4.62 -17.25
C GLY A 500 -21.12 -4.32 -15.77
N SER A 501 -21.87 -3.24 -15.47
CA SER A 501 -22.09 -2.79 -14.09
C SER A 501 -23.27 -3.46 -13.37
N ASP A 502 -24.03 -4.34 -14.04
CA ASP A 502 -25.15 -5.07 -13.41
C ASP A 502 -24.65 -5.97 -12.26
N THR A 503 -25.07 -5.65 -11.04
CA THR A 503 -24.69 -6.39 -9.84
C THR A 503 -25.56 -7.62 -9.55
N SER A 504 -26.62 -7.87 -10.32
CA SER A 504 -27.62 -8.92 -10.02
C SER A 504 -27.06 -10.36 -10.05
N LYS A 505 -25.93 -10.57 -10.74
CA LYS A 505 -25.25 -11.87 -10.91
C LYS A 505 -23.91 -11.95 -10.19
N ARG A 506 -23.56 -10.94 -9.39
CA ARG A 506 -22.29 -10.90 -8.67
C ARG A 506 -22.18 -12.07 -7.70
N VAL A 507 -20.94 -12.37 -7.31
CA VAL A 507 -20.63 -13.39 -6.31
C VAL A 507 -21.42 -13.16 -5.01
N ASN A 508 -21.80 -14.25 -4.33
CA ASN A 508 -22.54 -14.20 -3.06
C ASN A 508 -21.61 -14.34 -1.83
N TRP A 509 -20.40 -13.77 -1.91
CA TRP A 509 -19.43 -13.82 -0.81
C TRP A 509 -19.79 -12.81 0.27
N SER A 510 -19.57 -13.12 1.54
CA SER A 510 -19.89 -12.16 2.61
C SER A 510 -18.97 -10.94 2.63
N GLY A 511 -17.76 -11.03 2.04
CA GLY A 511 -16.88 -9.89 1.81
C GLY A 511 -17.20 -9.05 0.58
N TYR A 512 -18.20 -9.43 -0.25
CA TYR A 512 -18.67 -8.61 -1.36
C TYR A 512 -19.77 -7.65 -0.90
N HIS A 513 -19.69 -6.39 -1.33
CA HIS A 513 -20.55 -5.32 -0.86
C HIS A 513 -21.00 -4.42 -2.01
N ILE A 514 -22.31 -4.21 -2.12
CA ILE A 514 -22.85 -3.03 -2.80
C ILE A 514 -22.82 -1.90 -1.77
N MET A 515 -21.95 -0.92 -1.98
CA MET A 515 -21.64 0.10 -0.98
C MET A 515 -22.71 1.19 -0.93
N GLY A 516 -22.88 1.79 0.26
CA GLY A 516 -23.56 3.09 0.41
C GLY A 516 -22.58 4.26 0.30
N TYR A 517 -23.11 5.49 0.29
CA TYR A 517 -22.31 6.72 0.23
C TYR A 517 -21.25 6.80 1.33
N GLU A 518 -21.62 6.52 2.58
CA GLU A 518 -20.69 6.60 3.73
C GLU A 518 -19.55 5.58 3.64
N ASP A 519 -19.82 4.40 3.07
CA ASP A 519 -18.79 3.38 2.87
C ASP A 519 -17.82 3.81 1.77
N ALA A 520 -18.37 4.23 0.63
CA ALA A 520 -17.60 4.71 -0.51
C ALA A 520 -16.75 5.95 -0.17
N PHE A 521 -17.26 6.86 0.66
CA PHE A 521 -16.54 8.08 1.07
C PHE A 521 -15.20 7.76 1.77
N ASN A 522 -15.12 6.64 2.50
CA ASN A 522 -13.87 6.21 3.14
C ASN A 522 -12.77 5.81 2.15
N PHE A 523 -13.11 5.60 0.87
CA PHE A 523 -12.18 5.22 -0.19
C PHE A 523 -11.80 6.38 -1.13
N THR A 524 -12.23 7.60 -0.80
CA THR A 524 -11.87 8.82 -1.52
C THR A 524 -10.43 9.25 -1.23
N THR A 525 -9.88 10.18 -2.03
CA THR A 525 -8.50 10.64 -1.84
C THR A 525 -8.29 11.27 -0.46
N THR A 526 -9.23 12.08 0.03
CA THR A 526 -9.16 12.73 1.35
C THR A 526 -9.08 11.71 2.49
N GLU A 527 -9.97 10.71 2.51
CA GLU A 527 -10.03 9.76 3.62
C GLU A 527 -9.00 8.64 3.49
N PHE A 528 -8.86 8.05 2.31
CA PHE A 528 -8.13 6.80 2.15
C PHE A 528 -6.60 6.98 2.13
N ILE A 529 -6.13 8.05 1.48
CA ILE A 529 -4.69 8.33 1.32
C ILE A 529 -4.29 9.68 1.94
N THR A 530 -5.19 10.30 2.72
CA THR A 530 -4.96 11.61 3.34
C THR A 530 -4.56 12.66 2.29
N GLY A 531 -5.23 12.64 1.13
CA GLY A 531 -4.84 13.36 -0.09
C GLY A 531 -4.63 14.86 0.12
N ASP A 532 -5.50 15.50 0.91
CA ASP A 532 -5.40 16.92 1.28
C ASP A 532 -4.06 17.30 1.96
N GLY A 533 -3.38 16.32 2.56
CA GLY A 533 -2.10 16.54 3.22
C GLY A 533 -0.90 16.61 2.28
N TRP A 534 -1.02 16.18 1.02
CA TRP A 534 0.15 16.08 0.13
C TRP A 534 -0.15 16.27 -1.36
N LEU A 535 -1.33 15.90 -1.88
CA LEU A 535 -1.63 15.98 -3.32
C LEU A 535 -1.60 17.42 -3.85
N GLY A 536 -2.02 18.41 -3.06
CA GLY A 536 -1.93 19.82 -3.44
C GLY A 536 -0.50 20.31 -3.74
N SER A 537 0.53 19.61 -3.25
CA SER A 537 1.94 19.93 -3.55
C SER A 537 2.45 19.36 -4.87
N THR A 538 1.68 18.49 -5.51
CA THR A 538 2.05 17.82 -6.76
C THR A 538 1.67 18.62 -8.00
N SER A 539 0.75 19.58 -7.85
CA SER A 539 0.06 20.29 -8.94
C SER A 539 -0.78 19.41 -9.86
N PHE A 540 -0.85 18.10 -9.63
CA PHE A 540 -1.71 17.21 -10.39
C PHE A 540 -3.17 17.39 -9.97
N PRO A 541 -4.12 17.31 -10.93
CA PRO A 541 -5.53 17.41 -10.60
C PRO A 541 -5.96 16.19 -9.78
N TYR A 542 -6.81 16.41 -8.78
CA TYR A 542 -7.41 15.35 -7.98
C TYR A 542 -8.78 15.78 -7.46
N ASP A 543 -9.66 14.80 -7.27
CA ASP A 543 -10.98 15.01 -6.68
C ASP A 543 -10.97 14.49 -5.23
N ASN A 544 -11.40 15.32 -4.28
CA ASN A 544 -11.31 15.03 -2.84
C ASN A 544 -12.30 13.97 -2.34
N GLY A 545 -13.45 13.86 -3.00
CA GLY A 545 -14.61 13.12 -2.54
C GLY A 545 -15.30 12.37 -3.66
N ILE A 546 -16.55 11.96 -3.39
CA ILE A 546 -17.51 11.39 -4.34
C ILE A 546 -18.29 12.53 -4.98
#